data_AF-A0A7S6MHU5-F1
#
_entry.id   AF-A0A7S6MHU5-F1
#
_cell.length_a   1.000
_cell.length_b   1.000
_cell.length_c   1.000
_cell.angle_alpha   90.00
_cell.angle_beta   90.00
_cell.angle_gamma   90.00
#
_symmetry.space_group_name_H-M   'P 1'
#
loop_
_entity.id
_entity.type
_entity.pdbx_description
1 polymer ?
#
loop_
_entity_poly.entity_id
_entity_poly.type
_entity_poly.pdbx_seq_one_letter_code
_entity_poly.pdbx_strand_id
1 'polypeptide(L)'
;MSIFTEIERLINEHGSSTILKERILLLRDQHDILCKENAAKEKKILVLESQILNLKHEISDLQLINEKLKFENRQLQEKNKIFHNSNPHNDSCSNCGSNKLKRTGSRPHETFGDCGVIEIKYTCNDCGAESFVMFDPMQKGA
;
A
#
# COMPACT_ATOMS: atom_id res chain seq x y z
N MET A 1 68.60 9.96 59.63
CA MET A 1 67.47 10.29 58.73
C MET A 1 66.25 10.53 59.60
N SER A 2 65.49 11.59 59.35
CA SER A 2 64.39 12.00 60.23
C SER A 2 63.21 11.02 60.08
N ILE A 3 62.61 10.63 61.20
CA ILE A 3 61.42 9.78 61.25
C ILE A 3 60.27 10.35 60.41
N PHE A 4 60.19 11.68 60.31
CA PHE A 4 59.22 12.36 59.47
C PHE A 4 59.43 12.09 57.96
N THR A 5 60.67 11.88 57.53
CA THR A 5 60.99 11.54 56.13
C THR A 5 60.58 10.11 55.80
N GLU A 6 60.68 9.20 56.77
CA GLU A 6 60.25 7.80 56.65
C GLU A 6 58.70 7.70 56.58
N ILE A 7 58.00 8.50 57.38
CA ILE A 7 56.53 8.57 57.41
C ILE A 7 55.98 9.23 56.14
N GLU A 8 56.60 10.30 55.64
CA GLU A 8 56.24 10.95 54.39
C GLU A 8 56.50 10.05 53.17
N ARG A 9 57.56 9.21 53.23
CA ARG A 9 57.82 8.13 52.26
C ARG A 9 56.74 7.05 52.29
N LEU A 10 56.34 6.57 53.47
CA LEU A 10 55.28 5.57 53.64
C LEU A 10 53.88 6.10 53.24
N ILE A 11 53.60 7.38 53.49
CA ILE A 11 52.35 8.03 53.06
C ILE A 11 52.31 8.15 51.53
N ASN A 12 53.42 8.50 50.88
CA ASN A 12 53.52 8.52 49.43
C ASN A 12 53.49 7.09 48.81
N GLU A 13 54.05 6.09 49.49
CA GLU A 13 54.04 4.68 49.06
C GLU A 13 52.64 4.04 49.21
N HIS A 14 51.90 4.34 50.27
CA HIS A 14 50.59 3.72 50.55
C HIS A 14 49.38 4.57 50.12
N GLY A 15 49.45 5.89 50.19
CA GLY A 15 48.39 6.80 49.72
C GLY A 15 48.17 6.72 48.22
N SER A 16 49.27 6.56 47.46
CA SER A 16 49.21 6.30 46.01
C SER A 16 48.52 4.97 45.67
N SER A 17 48.70 3.93 46.52
CA SER A 17 48.07 2.63 46.32
C SER A 17 46.55 2.68 46.50
N THR A 18 46.06 3.41 47.51
CA THR A 18 44.61 3.58 47.75
C THR A 18 43.94 4.36 46.63
N ILE A 19 44.52 5.49 46.21
CA ILE A 19 44.01 6.30 45.08
C ILE A 19 43.97 5.47 43.80
N LEU A 20 45.00 4.65 43.54
CA LEU A 20 45.02 3.77 42.37
C LEU A 20 43.93 2.70 42.44
N LYS A 21 43.67 2.09 43.60
CA LYS A 21 42.57 1.12 43.79
C LYS A 21 41.21 1.76 43.54
N GLU A 22 40.97 2.95 44.06
CA GLU A 22 39.73 3.70 43.82
C GLU A 22 39.53 4.00 42.33
N ARG A 23 40.58 4.45 41.62
CA ARG A 23 40.53 4.66 40.17
C ARG A 23 40.25 3.37 39.41
N ILE A 24 40.85 2.25 39.80
CA ILE A 24 40.59 0.94 39.18
C ILE A 24 39.12 0.53 39.37
N LEU A 25 38.55 0.75 40.57
CA LEU A 25 37.14 0.48 40.83
C LEU A 25 36.23 1.38 39.98
N LEU A 26 36.49 2.69 39.94
CA LEU A 26 35.73 3.62 39.10
C LEU A 26 35.79 3.24 37.61
N LEU A 27 36.96 2.86 37.11
CA LEU A 27 37.13 2.41 35.72
C LEU A 27 36.37 1.11 35.45
N ARG A 28 36.34 0.18 36.42
CA ARG A 28 35.54 -1.05 36.32
C ARG A 28 34.04 -0.73 36.26
N ASP A 29 33.56 0.15 37.13
CA ASP A 29 32.15 0.54 37.14
C ASP A 29 31.75 1.21 35.82
N GLN A 30 32.60 2.10 35.29
CA GLN A 30 32.39 2.72 33.97
C GLN A 30 32.38 1.68 32.85
N HIS A 31 33.31 0.72 32.88
CA HIS A 31 33.36 -0.36 31.92
C HIS A 31 32.09 -1.22 31.97
N ASP A 32 31.60 -1.56 33.16
CA ASP A 32 30.37 -2.36 33.33
C ASP A 32 29.13 -1.63 32.83
N ILE A 33 29.05 -0.30 33.02
CA ILE A 33 28.00 0.54 32.45
C ILE A 33 28.07 0.51 30.92
N LEU A 34 29.25 0.74 30.34
CA LEU A 34 29.44 0.74 28.89
C LEU A 34 29.11 -0.63 28.28
N CYS A 35 29.49 -1.73 28.92
CA CYS A 35 29.12 -3.08 28.47
C CYS A 35 27.60 -3.28 28.47
N LYS A 36 26.89 -2.82 29.50
CA LYS A 36 25.42 -2.90 29.56
C LYS A 36 24.76 -2.05 28.48
N GLU A 37 25.24 -0.83 28.26
CA GLU A 37 24.74 0.04 27.19
C GLU A 37 24.99 -0.56 25.81
N ASN A 38 26.18 -1.13 25.57
CA ASN A 38 26.50 -1.75 24.30
C ASN A 38 25.60 -2.97 24.04
N ALA A 39 25.42 -3.85 25.03
CA ALA A 39 24.50 -4.98 24.92
C ALA A 39 23.04 -4.53 24.68
N ALA A 40 22.61 -3.42 25.29
CA ALA A 40 21.28 -2.86 25.05
C ALA A 40 21.14 -2.29 23.62
N LYS A 41 22.19 -1.64 23.09
CA LYS A 41 22.22 -1.14 21.71
C LYS A 41 22.21 -2.28 20.70
N GLU A 42 23.00 -3.33 20.91
CA GLU A 42 23.02 -4.53 20.06
C GLU A 42 21.63 -5.20 20.00
N LYS A 43 20.95 -5.33 21.14
CA LYS A 43 19.56 -5.83 21.17
C LYS A 43 18.61 -4.96 20.36
N LYS A 44 18.73 -3.63 20.45
CA LYS A 44 17.90 -2.70 19.67
C LYS A 44 18.18 -2.83 18.17
N ILE A 45 19.44 -2.99 17.77
CA ILE A 45 19.82 -3.20 16.38
C ILE A 45 19.14 -4.47 15.84
N LEU A 46 19.23 -5.59 16.56
CA LEU A 46 18.60 -6.85 16.14
C LEU A 46 17.07 -6.73 15.98
N VAL A 47 16.40 -6.02 16.90
CA VAL A 47 14.95 -5.78 16.81
C VAL A 47 14.63 -4.93 15.58
N LEU A 48 15.37 -3.85 15.36
CA LEU A 48 15.16 -2.96 14.21
C LEU A 48 15.45 -3.68 12.88
N GLU A 49 16.49 -4.51 12.81
CA GLU A 49 16.80 -5.32 11.63
C GLU A 49 15.68 -6.31 11.31
N SER A 50 15.12 -6.97 12.33
CA SER A 50 13.95 -7.85 12.16
C SER A 50 12.73 -7.09 11.66
N GLN A 51 12.46 -5.89 12.21
CA GLN A 51 11.36 -5.04 11.74
C GLN A 51 11.56 -4.58 10.29
N ILE A 52 12.76 -4.19 9.91
CA ILE A 52 13.09 -3.81 8.53
C ILE A 52 12.85 -5.00 7.58
N LEU A 53 13.25 -6.21 7.98
CA LEU A 53 13.02 -7.40 7.17
C LEU A 53 11.52 -7.67 6.99
N ASN A 54 10.74 -7.62 8.07
CA ASN A 54 9.29 -7.82 8.02
C ASN A 54 8.59 -6.78 7.13
N LEU A 55 8.94 -5.50 7.28
CA LEU A 55 8.38 -4.43 6.45
C LEU A 55 8.75 -4.58 4.97
N LYS A 56 9.97 -5.05 4.67
CA LYS A 56 10.36 -5.36 3.28
C LYS A 56 9.51 -6.48 2.68
N HIS A 57 9.20 -7.52 3.45
CA HIS A 57 8.30 -8.59 3.01
C HIS A 57 6.88 -8.05 2.75
N GLU A 58 6.33 -7.27 3.69
CA GLU A 58 4.99 -6.68 3.54
C GLU A 58 4.90 -5.77 2.30
N ILE A 59 5.91 -4.94 2.05
CA ILE A 59 5.99 -4.10 0.85
C ILE A 59 5.97 -4.96 -0.42
N SER A 60 6.74 -6.06 -0.44
CA SER A 60 6.79 -6.97 -1.59
C SER A 60 5.42 -7.63 -1.84
N ASP A 61 4.75 -8.08 -0.79
CA ASP A 61 3.42 -8.71 -0.90
C ASP A 61 2.36 -7.72 -1.39
N LEU A 62 2.37 -6.49 -0.87
CA LEU A 62 1.48 -5.43 -1.31
C LEU A 62 1.72 -5.04 -2.77
N GLN A 63 2.98 -5.02 -3.22
CA GLN A 63 3.31 -4.78 -4.63
C GLN A 63 2.74 -5.86 -5.54
N LEU A 64 2.84 -7.14 -5.16
CA LEU A 64 2.27 -8.25 -5.92
C LEU A 64 0.74 -8.15 -6.02
N ILE A 65 0.07 -7.86 -4.90
CA ILE A 65 -1.38 -7.65 -4.87
C ILE A 65 -1.79 -6.47 -5.76
N ASN A 66 -1.05 -5.36 -5.70
CA ASN A 66 -1.33 -4.18 -6.50
C ASN A 66 -1.25 -4.47 -8.01
N GLU A 67 -0.21 -5.19 -8.45
CA GLU A 67 -0.06 -5.57 -9.86
C GLU A 67 -1.18 -6.52 -10.32
N LYS A 68 -1.59 -7.47 -9.47
CA LYS A 68 -2.75 -8.33 -9.74
C LYS A 68 -4.04 -7.51 -9.91
N LEU A 69 -4.32 -6.60 -8.99
CA LEU A 69 -5.52 -5.75 -9.05
C LEU A 69 -5.51 -4.82 -10.27
N LYS A 70 -4.35 -4.23 -10.62
CA LYS A 70 -4.20 -3.44 -11.85
C LYS A 70 -4.50 -4.28 -13.10
N PHE A 71 -4.04 -5.52 -13.13
CA PHE A 71 -4.33 -6.43 -14.23
C PHE A 71 -5.82 -6.76 -14.35
N GLU A 72 -6.48 -7.10 -13.24
CA GLU A 72 -7.93 -7.34 -13.21
C GLU A 72 -8.73 -6.10 -13.62
N ASN A 73 -8.35 -4.91 -13.14
CA ASN A 73 -8.99 -3.66 -13.49
C ASN A 73 -8.87 -3.36 -15.00
N ARG A 74 -7.70 -3.61 -15.60
CA ARG A 74 -7.54 -3.52 -17.06
C ARG A 74 -8.46 -4.49 -17.81
N GLN A 75 -8.59 -5.73 -17.36
CA GLN A 75 -9.51 -6.69 -17.99
C GLN A 75 -10.97 -6.24 -17.89
N LEU A 76 -11.38 -5.74 -16.73
CA LEU A 76 -12.75 -5.24 -16.52
C LEU A 76 -13.03 -4.01 -17.38
N GLN A 77 -12.07 -3.09 -17.49
CA GLN A 77 -12.18 -1.94 -18.39
C GLN A 77 -12.34 -2.36 -19.85
N GLU A 78 -11.58 -3.37 -20.29
CA GLU A 78 -11.71 -3.88 -21.66
C GLU A 78 -13.07 -4.54 -21.89
N LYS A 79 -13.55 -5.38 -20.95
CA LYS A 79 -14.90 -5.95 -21.00
C LYS A 79 -15.96 -4.85 -21.06
N ASN A 80 -15.85 -3.81 -20.23
CA ASN A 80 -16.78 -2.68 -20.24
C ASN A 80 -16.77 -1.92 -21.57
N LYS A 81 -15.61 -1.72 -22.20
CA LYS A 81 -15.53 -1.11 -23.54
C LYS A 81 -16.27 -1.95 -24.57
N ILE A 82 -16.09 -3.27 -24.53
CA ILE A 82 -16.81 -4.19 -25.43
C ILE A 82 -18.32 -4.08 -25.19
N PHE A 83 -18.78 -4.14 -23.94
CA PHE A 83 -20.21 -4.05 -23.61
C PHE A 83 -20.84 -2.70 -24.00
N HIS A 84 -20.16 -1.58 -23.78
CA HIS A 84 -20.74 -0.23 -24.00
C HIS A 84 -20.64 0.27 -25.44
N ASN A 85 -19.69 -0.24 -26.23
CA ASN A 85 -19.57 0.08 -27.66
C ASN A 85 -20.29 -0.93 -28.56
N SER A 86 -20.84 -2.00 -27.98
CA SER A 86 -21.70 -2.89 -28.74
C SER A 86 -23.02 -2.16 -28.99
N ASN A 87 -23.25 -1.77 -30.23
CA ASN A 87 -24.56 -1.69 -30.84
C ASN A 87 -24.87 -3.10 -31.36
N PRO A 88 -25.29 -4.05 -30.49
CA PRO A 88 -25.24 -5.47 -30.82
C PRO A 88 -26.25 -5.84 -31.91
N HIS A 89 -27.30 -5.03 -32.08
CA HIS A 89 -28.32 -5.19 -33.11
C HIS A 89 -28.00 -4.41 -34.39
N ASN A 90 -26.83 -3.74 -34.45
CA ASN A 90 -26.40 -2.89 -35.55
C ASN A 90 -27.48 -1.84 -35.93
N ASP A 91 -28.15 -1.30 -34.91
CA ASP A 91 -29.15 -0.25 -35.05
C ASP A 91 -28.54 1.00 -35.69
N SER A 92 -29.31 1.70 -36.52
CA SER A 92 -28.83 2.93 -37.16
C SER A 92 -29.37 4.16 -36.44
N CYS A 93 -28.56 5.21 -36.34
CA CYS A 93 -29.01 6.50 -35.81
C CYS A 93 -30.18 7.02 -36.65
N SER A 94 -31.29 7.35 -35.99
CA SER A 94 -32.49 7.88 -36.66
C SER A 94 -32.26 9.22 -37.36
N ASN A 95 -31.23 9.98 -36.96
CA ASN A 95 -30.93 11.31 -37.51
C ASN A 95 -29.98 11.26 -38.71
N CYS A 96 -28.88 10.49 -38.65
CA CYS A 96 -27.84 10.49 -39.68
C CYS A 96 -27.55 9.12 -40.32
N GLY A 97 -28.22 8.05 -39.87
CA GLY A 97 -28.00 6.68 -40.38
C GLY A 97 -26.69 6.01 -39.93
N SER A 98 -25.83 6.68 -39.16
CA SER A 98 -24.60 6.07 -38.64
C SER A 98 -24.92 4.94 -37.65
N ASN A 99 -24.18 3.83 -37.74
CA ASN A 99 -24.25 2.71 -36.80
C ASN A 99 -23.36 2.90 -35.56
N LYS A 100 -22.63 4.02 -35.45
CA LYS A 100 -21.75 4.34 -34.31
C LYS A 100 -22.56 4.87 -33.13
N LEU A 101 -23.43 4.03 -32.58
CA LEU A 101 -24.23 4.32 -31.40
C LEU A 101 -23.48 3.91 -30.13
N LYS A 102 -23.40 4.82 -29.15
CA LYS A 102 -22.86 4.56 -27.82
C LYS A 102 -24.01 4.48 -26.82
N ARG A 103 -24.12 3.38 -26.06
CA ARG A 103 -25.13 3.28 -25.00
C ARG A 103 -24.80 4.26 -23.88
N THR A 104 -25.72 5.20 -23.59
CA THR A 104 -25.56 6.22 -22.54
C THR A 104 -26.46 6.00 -21.34
N GLY A 105 -27.45 5.12 -21.44
CA GLY A 105 -28.27 4.74 -20.31
C GLY A 105 -29.30 3.66 -20.63
N SER A 106 -30.13 3.37 -19.65
CA SER A 106 -31.37 2.61 -19.83
C SER A 106 -32.39 3.01 -18.78
N ARG A 107 -33.67 2.90 -19.12
CA ARG A 107 -34.80 3.11 -18.20
C ARG A 107 -35.90 2.08 -18.50
N PRO A 108 -36.78 1.77 -17.54
CA PRO A 108 -37.99 1.00 -17.84
C PRO A 108 -38.84 1.70 -18.90
N HIS A 109 -39.47 0.94 -19.81
CA HIS A 109 -40.41 1.50 -20.77
C HIS A 109 -41.67 2.04 -20.07
N GLU A 110 -42.22 3.16 -20.52
CA GLU A 110 -43.33 3.85 -19.83
C GLU A 110 -44.58 2.97 -19.68
N THR A 111 -44.93 2.21 -20.72
CA THR A 111 -46.13 1.35 -20.73
C THR A 111 -45.84 -0.11 -20.35
N PHE A 112 -44.60 -0.58 -20.55
CA PHE A 112 -44.26 -2.01 -20.50
C PHE A 112 -43.13 -2.32 -19.50
N GLY A 113 -42.75 -1.34 -18.67
CA GLY A 113 -41.70 -1.50 -17.66
C GLY A 113 -41.99 -2.61 -16.66
N ASP A 114 -43.27 -2.81 -16.31
CA ASP A 114 -43.71 -3.88 -15.41
C ASP A 114 -43.53 -5.29 -16.00
N CYS A 115 -43.51 -5.40 -17.33
CA CYS A 115 -43.19 -6.64 -18.04
C CYS A 115 -41.69 -6.86 -18.22
N GLY A 116 -40.84 -5.99 -17.66
CA GLY A 116 -39.38 -6.05 -17.79
C GLY A 116 -38.84 -5.47 -19.10
N VAL A 117 -39.67 -4.81 -19.91
CA VAL A 117 -39.21 -4.13 -21.13
C VAL A 117 -38.45 -2.87 -20.74
N ILE A 118 -37.25 -2.72 -21.28
CA ILE A 118 -36.38 -1.56 -21.02
C ILE A 118 -36.14 -0.78 -22.31
N GLU A 119 -36.10 0.54 -22.19
CA GLU A 119 -35.59 1.43 -23.22
C GLU A 119 -34.09 1.62 -23.02
N ILE A 120 -33.31 1.27 -24.03
CA ILE A 120 -31.89 1.55 -24.08
C ILE A 120 -31.69 2.91 -24.74
N LYS A 121 -31.05 3.83 -24.03
CA LYS A 121 -30.68 5.14 -24.54
C LYS A 121 -29.31 5.07 -25.20
N TYR A 122 -29.25 5.46 -26.47
CA TYR A 122 -28.04 5.61 -27.25
C TYR A 122 -27.79 7.07 -27.58
N THR A 123 -26.52 7.43 -27.74
CA THR A 123 -26.07 8.69 -28.33
C THR A 123 -25.20 8.37 -29.54
N CYS A 124 -25.50 8.98 -30.68
CA CYS A 124 -24.71 8.80 -31.90
C CYS A 124 -23.37 9.54 -31.79
N ASN A 125 -22.27 8.83 -32.04
CA ASN A 125 -20.93 9.44 -31.98
C ASN A 125 -20.66 10.41 -33.15
N ASP A 126 -21.36 10.27 -34.29
CA ASP A 126 -21.12 11.11 -35.47
C ASP A 126 -21.97 12.41 -35.45
N CYS A 127 -23.22 12.38 -34.98
CA CYS A 127 -24.10 13.57 -34.97
C CYS A 127 -24.58 14.03 -33.59
N GLY A 128 -24.28 13.29 -32.52
CA GLY A 128 -24.68 13.62 -31.14
C GLY A 128 -26.16 13.39 -30.82
N ALA A 129 -26.99 13.01 -31.80
CA ALA A 129 -28.41 12.75 -31.57
C ALA A 129 -28.63 11.55 -30.62
N GLU A 130 -29.64 11.66 -29.78
CA GLU A 130 -30.06 10.59 -28.90
C GLU A 130 -31.10 9.69 -29.59
N SER A 131 -31.07 8.40 -29.31
CA SER A 131 -32.02 7.42 -29.84
C SER A 131 -32.40 6.43 -28.74
N PHE A 132 -33.65 5.99 -28.75
CA PHE A 132 -34.16 5.01 -27.78
C PHE A 132 -34.53 3.74 -28.54
N VAL A 133 -33.99 2.62 -28.10
CA VAL A 133 -34.30 1.29 -28.66
C VAL A 133 -34.97 0.47 -27.57
N MET A 134 -36.14 -0.08 -27.86
CA MET A 134 -36.79 -1.02 -26.95
C MET A 134 -36.04 -2.34 -26.96
N PHE A 135 -35.76 -2.85 -25.77
CA PHE A 135 -35.19 -4.17 -25.57
C PHE A 135 -36.15 -4.99 -24.73
N ASP A 136 -36.69 -6.03 -25.35
CA ASP A 136 -37.51 -7.03 -24.68
C ASP A 136 -36.63 -8.24 -24.33
N PRO A 137 -36.30 -8.46 -23.04
CA PRO A 137 -35.51 -9.62 -22.63
C PRO A 137 -36.19 -10.95 -22.92
N MET A 138 -37.52 -10.98 -23.12
CA MET A 138 -38.29 -12.19 -23.39
C MET A 138 -38.19 -12.66 -24.85
N GLN A 139 -37.68 -11.84 -25.78
CA GLN A 139 -37.54 -12.21 -27.19
C GLN A 139 -36.28 -13.03 -27.52
N LYS A 140 -35.43 -13.35 -26.54
CA LYS A 140 -34.24 -14.21 -26.76
C LYS A 140 -34.63 -15.68 -26.89
N GLY A 141 -35.13 -16.11 -28.04
CA GLY A 141 -35.41 -17.54 -28.27
C GLY A 141 -36.12 -17.96 -29.56
N ALA A 142 -36.13 -17.15 -30.62
CA ALA A 142 -36.70 -17.54 -31.93
C ALA A 142 -35.63 -17.55 -33.02
#